data_AF-A0A8T2XCX4-F1
#
_entry.id   AF-A0A8T2XCX4-F1
#
_cell.length_a   1.000
_cell.length_b   1.000
_cell.length_c   1.000
_cell.angle_alpha   90.00
_cell.angle_beta   90.00
_cell.angle_gamma   90.00
#
_symmetry.space_group_name_H-M   'P 1'
#
loop_
_entity.id
_entity.type
_entity.pdbx_description
1 polymer ?
#
loop_
_entity_poly.entity_id
_entity_poly.type
_entity_poly.pdbx_seq_one_letter_code
_entity_poly.pdbx_strand_id
1 'polypeptide(L)'
;MWNDPNVKWHSVDSVKNAGGILVIWYEENFKVDKIECSGQWNAIFGSHVKTNFACAVIGVYAGCLVAERRVLWGKISSLQVAIAIPLFIVGDFYENLHGDRSSAYLNAVGSKDFHCFISHCNLVEYPLNGHRYTRFRGESMSHIDKALAALECHLQFPDLLYYVTPGACRITIGCF
;
A
#
# COMPACT_ATOMS: atom_id res chain seq x y z
N MET A 1 -11.68 17.79 -4.52
CA MET A 1 -11.36 16.41 -4.93
C MET A 1 -12.52 15.81 -5.71
N TRP A 2 -13.68 15.58 -5.09
CA TRP A 2 -14.89 15.19 -5.82
C TRP A 2 -15.37 16.36 -6.70
N ASN A 3 -15.62 16.10 -7.98
CA ASN A 3 -16.00 17.05 -9.04
C ASN A 3 -14.85 17.80 -9.74
N ASP A 4 -13.60 17.40 -9.51
CA ASP A 4 -12.47 17.84 -10.33
C ASP A 4 -12.29 16.87 -11.52
N PRO A 5 -12.34 17.33 -12.78
CA PRO A 5 -12.20 16.46 -13.95
C PRO A 5 -10.83 15.78 -14.07
N ASN A 6 -9.79 16.37 -13.46
CA ASN A 6 -8.43 15.85 -13.44
C ASN A 6 -8.26 14.71 -12.42
N VAL A 7 -9.20 14.56 -11.49
CA VAL A 7 -9.20 13.45 -10.52
C VAL A 7 -9.82 12.22 -11.17
N LYS A 8 -9.03 11.15 -11.23
CA LYS A 8 -9.48 9.82 -11.61
C LYS A 8 -9.37 8.87 -10.44
N TRP A 9 -10.11 7.78 -10.53
CA TRP A 9 -10.15 6.79 -9.48
C TRP A 9 -10.50 5.42 -10.05
N HIS A 10 -10.09 4.39 -9.33
CA HIS A 10 -10.48 3.01 -9.57
C HIS A 10 -10.77 2.33 -8.24
N SER A 11 -11.91 1.65 -8.15
CA SER A 11 -12.30 0.92 -6.95
C SER A 11 -12.40 -0.57 -7.22
N VAL A 12 -11.97 -1.35 -6.23
CA VAL A 12 -12.24 -2.78 -6.16
C VAL A 12 -13.27 -3.01 -5.08
N ASP A 13 -14.35 -3.68 -5.44
CA ASP A 13 -15.44 -4.01 -4.53
C ASP A 13 -14.98 -4.93 -3.41
N SER A 14 -15.68 -4.83 -2.28
CA SER A 14 -15.48 -5.70 -1.14
C SER A 14 -15.79 -7.16 -1.50
N VAL A 15 -14.83 -8.05 -1.25
CA VAL A 15 -15.10 -9.50 -1.23
C VAL A 15 -15.43 -9.91 0.20
N LYS A 16 -16.68 -10.33 0.44
CA LYS A 16 -17.23 -10.70 1.78
C LYS A 16 -17.26 -9.51 2.75
N ASN A 17 -16.80 -9.69 4.00
CA ASN A 17 -16.77 -8.68 5.07
C ASN A 17 -15.54 -7.74 5.00
N ALA A 18 -14.72 -7.84 3.95
CA ALA A 18 -13.60 -6.94 3.72
C ALA A 18 -14.11 -5.58 3.21
N GLY A 19 -13.40 -4.48 3.51
CA GLY A 19 -13.67 -3.20 2.84
C GLY A 19 -13.28 -3.25 1.35
N GLY A 20 -13.74 -2.28 0.57
CA GLY A 20 -13.24 -2.07 -0.80
C GLY A 20 -11.92 -1.31 -0.82
N ILE A 21 -11.20 -1.37 -1.94
CA ILE A 21 -9.94 -0.63 -2.15
C ILE A 21 -10.20 0.48 -3.16
N LEU A 22 -10.02 1.72 -2.76
CA LEU A 22 -10.14 2.89 -3.63
C LEU A 22 -8.76 3.50 -3.85
N VAL A 23 -8.35 3.59 -5.13
CA VAL A 23 -7.15 4.31 -5.55
C VAL A 23 -7.60 5.55 -6.30
N ILE A 24 -7.05 6.71 -5.94
CA ILE A 24 -7.35 8.02 -6.52
C ILE A 24 -6.03 8.64 -6.99
N TRP A 25 -6.02 9.27 -8.16
CA TRP A 25 -4.87 10.01 -8.68
C TRP A 25 -5.32 11.23 -9.47
N TYR A 26 -4.39 12.17 -9.65
CA TYR A 26 -4.56 13.30 -10.56
C TYR A 26 -3.88 12.98 -11.90
N GLU A 27 -4.60 13.09 -13.01
CA GLU A 27 -4.05 12.81 -14.37
C GLU A 27 -2.90 13.74 -14.75
N GLU A 28 -2.87 14.96 -14.21
CA GLU A 28 -1.77 15.92 -14.39
C GLU A 28 -0.45 15.45 -13.78
N ASN A 29 -0.52 14.54 -12.81
CA ASN A 29 0.65 14.06 -12.09
C ASN A 29 0.97 12.60 -12.43
N PHE A 30 -0.03 11.74 -12.60
CA PHE A 30 0.18 10.34 -12.97
C PHE A 30 -0.69 9.92 -14.15
N LYS A 31 -0.04 9.54 -15.24
CA LYS A 31 -0.72 8.98 -16.40
C LYS A 31 -0.81 7.47 -16.22
N VAL A 32 -2.02 6.93 -16.14
CA VAL A 32 -2.28 5.49 -16.03
C VAL A 32 -2.36 4.86 -17.42
N ASP A 33 -1.58 3.81 -17.63
CA ASP A 33 -1.56 3.02 -18.87
C ASP A 33 -2.35 1.72 -18.73
N LYS A 34 -2.36 1.14 -17.52
CA LYS A 34 -3.02 -0.14 -17.24
C LYS A 34 -3.48 -0.19 -15.79
N ILE A 35 -4.57 -0.94 -15.56
CA ILE A 35 -5.06 -1.25 -14.22
C ILE A 35 -5.21 -2.77 -14.14
N GLU A 36 -4.73 -3.37 -13.05
CA GLU A 36 -5.00 -4.77 -12.69
C GLU A 36 -5.49 -4.84 -11.26
N CYS A 37 -6.47 -5.70 -10.99
CA CYS A 37 -7.01 -5.82 -9.64
C CYS A 37 -7.47 -7.23 -9.31
N SER A 38 -7.54 -7.49 -8.00
CA SER A 38 -8.16 -8.67 -7.39
C SER A 38 -8.82 -8.20 -6.08
N GLY A 39 -9.72 -8.98 -5.50
CA GLY A 39 -10.47 -8.58 -4.29
C GLY A 39 -9.67 -8.17 -3.04
N GLN A 40 -8.34 -8.23 -3.06
CA GLN A 40 -7.45 -7.82 -1.96
C GLN A 40 -6.36 -6.82 -2.39
N TRP A 41 -6.28 -6.47 -3.68
CA TRP A 41 -5.33 -5.47 -4.19
C TRP A 41 -5.80 -4.79 -5.48
N ASN A 42 -5.39 -3.55 -5.67
CA ASN A 42 -5.70 -2.71 -6.83
C ASN A 42 -4.41 -2.05 -7.32
N ALA A 43 -3.85 -2.49 -8.45
CA ALA A 43 -2.66 -1.91 -9.04
C ALA A 43 -3.00 -1.01 -10.23
N ILE A 44 -2.45 0.20 -10.21
CA ILE A 44 -2.37 1.07 -11.38
C ILE A 44 -0.91 1.08 -11.86
N PHE A 45 -0.73 0.98 -13.17
CA PHE A 45 0.56 1.05 -13.85
C PHE A 45 0.56 2.30 -14.71
N GLY A 46 1.67 3.02 -14.69
CA GLY A 46 1.73 4.27 -15.41
C GLY A 46 3.05 4.98 -15.22
N SER A 47 3.05 6.27 -15.53
CA SER A 47 4.21 7.12 -15.38
C SER A 47 3.86 8.45 -14.73
N HIS A 48 4.75 8.93 -13.87
CA HIS A 48 4.69 10.29 -13.36
C HIS A 48 4.91 11.28 -14.52
N VAL A 49 3.97 12.17 -14.75
CA VAL A 49 3.92 13.05 -15.93
C VAL A 49 5.13 13.97 -15.99
N LYS A 50 5.55 14.54 -14.85
CA LYS A 50 6.62 15.55 -14.84
C LYS A 50 8.01 14.95 -15.05
N THR A 51 8.25 13.72 -14.58
CA THR A 51 9.58 13.08 -14.62
C THR A 51 9.67 11.93 -15.62
N ASN A 52 8.55 11.54 -16.24
CA ASN A 52 8.41 10.32 -17.03
C ASN A 52 8.86 9.04 -16.29
N PHE A 53 8.79 9.06 -14.96
CA PHE A 53 9.17 7.91 -14.14
C PHE A 53 8.05 6.87 -14.16
N ALA A 54 8.31 5.74 -14.81
CA ALA A 54 7.38 4.61 -14.89
C ALA A 54 7.39 3.81 -13.58
N CYS A 55 6.20 3.58 -13.02
CA CYS A 55 6.06 2.76 -11.81
C CYS A 55 4.66 2.14 -11.70
N ALA A 56 4.56 1.17 -10.78
CA ALA A 56 3.29 0.61 -10.34
C ALA A 56 2.93 1.15 -8.96
N VAL A 57 1.63 1.35 -8.73
CA VAL A 57 1.07 1.76 -7.45
C VAL A 57 0.00 0.76 -7.06
N ILE A 58 0.23 0.04 -5.96
CA ILE A 58 -0.61 -1.07 -5.52
C ILE A 58 -1.27 -0.70 -4.19
N GLY A 59 -2.58 -0.47 -4.22
CA GLY A 59 -3.41 -0.41 -3.02
C GLY A 59 -3.68 -1.82 -2.49
N VAL A 60 -3.46 -2.07 -1.20
CA VAL A 60 -3.71 -3.38 -0.57
C VAL A 60 -4.71 -3.29 0.59
N TYR A 61 -5.51 -4.34 0.73
CA TYR A 61 -6.32 -4.59 1.92
C TYR A 61 -6.19 -6.06 2.29
N ALA A 62 -5.31 -6.33 3.24
CA ALA A 62 -4.94 -7.68 3.62
C ALA A 62 -6.02 -8.34 4.50
N GLY A 63 -6.25 -9.64 4.28
CA GLY A 63 -7.20 -10.42 5.06
C GLY A 63 -6.76 -10.63 6.52
N CYS A 64 -7.71 -10.91 7.41
CA CYS A 64 -7.43 -11.17 8.83
C CYS A 64 -6.65 -12.48 9.06
N LEU A 65 -6.73 -13.44 8.14
CA LEU A 65 -6.08 -14.75 8.27
C LEU A 65 -4.66 -14.74 7.68
N VAL A 66 -3.69 -15.29 8.41
CA VAL A 66 -2.28 -15.39 7.97
C VAL A 66 -2.17 -16.11 6.61
N ALA A 67 -2.94 -17.17 6.40
CA ALA A 67 -2.93 -17.93 5.15
C ALA A 67 -3.36 -17.09 3.95
N GLU A 68 -4.37 -16.23 4.11
CA GLU A 68 -4.84 -15.32 3.04
C GLU A 68 -3.76 -14.28 2.71
N ARG A 69 -3.10 -13.74 3.73
CA ARG A 69 -2.00 -12.79 3.55
C ARG A 69 -0.80 -13.40 2.84
N ARG A 70 -0.42 -14.63 3.19
CA ARG A 70 0.66 -15.35 2.50
C ARG A 70 0.38 -15.51 1.00
N VAL A 71 -0.87 -15.82 0.63
CA VAL A 71 -1.29 -15.88 -0.78
C VAL A 71 -1.20 -14.51 -1.45
N LEU A 72 -1.61 -13.45 -0.76
CA LEU A 72 -1.49 -12.07 -1.25
C LEU A 72 -0.03 -11.69 -1.52
N TRP A 73 0.87 -11.94 -0.56
CA TRP A 73 2.30 -11.67 -0.70
C TRP A 73 2.89 -12.41 -1.91
N GLY A 74 2.59 -13.70 -2.08
CA GLY A 74 3.05 -14.47 -3.24
C GLY A 74 2.56 -13.91 -4.58
N LYS A 75 1.32 -13.42 -4.65
CA LYS A 75 0.78 -12.78 -5.86
C LYS A 75 1.50 -11.47 -6.18
N ILE A 76 1.71 -10.61 -5.18
CA ILE A 76 2.40 -9.33 -5.38
C ILE A 76 3.86 -9.54 -5.74
N SER A 77 4.57 -10.46 -5.08
CA SER A 77 5.95 -10.81 -5.44
C SER A 77 6.05 -11.33 -6.89
N SER A 78 5.11 -12.19 -7.30
CA SER A 78 5.06 -12.67 -8.69
C SER A 78 4.82 -11.54 -9.68
N LEU A 79 3.92 -10.59 -9.34
CA LEU A 79 3.63 -9.41 -10.15
C LEU A 79 4.88 -8.53 -10.30
N GLN A 80 5.61 -8.24 -9.22
CA GLN A 80 6.84 -7.46 -9.26
C GLN A 80 7.86 -8.05 -10.24
N VAL A 81 8.07 -9.37 -10.18
CA VAL A 81 9.02 -10.05 -11.07
C VAL A 81 8.58 -9.93 -12.54
N ALA A 82 7.27 -9.93 -12.81
CA ALA A 82 6.73 -9.86 -14.16
C ALA A 82 6.80 -8.45 -14.80
N ILE A 83 6.64 -7.39 -14.01
CA ILE A 83 6.47 -6.03 -14.55
C ILE A 83 7.79 -5.27 -14.74
N ALA A 84 8.87 -5.68 -14.05
CA ALA A 84 10.20 -5.09 -14.17
C ALA A 84 10.27 -3.54 -14.05
N ILE A 85 9.33 -2.94 -13.31
CA ILE A 85 9.31 -1.51 -12.99
C ILE A 85 9.25 -1.30 -11.47
N PRO A 86 9.73 -0.15 -10.95
CA PRO A 86 9.59 0.20 -9.54
C PRO A 86 8.13 0.21 -9.09
N LEU A 87 7.90 -0.10 -7.81
CA LEU A 87 6.55 -0.19 -7.27
C LEU A 87 6.41 0.48 -5.91
N PHE A 88 5.21 1.03 -5.69
CA PHE A 88 4.67 1.43 -4.41
C PHE A 88 3.60 0.43 -3.99
N ILE A 89 3.57 0.07 -2.71
CA ILE A 89 2.50 -0.71 -2.08
C ILE A 89 2.04 0.05 -0.85
N VAL A 90 0.77 0.40 -0.83
CA VAL A 90 0.21 1.19 0.27
C VAL A 90 -1.10 0.57 0.72
N GLY A 91 -1.37 0.57 2.02
CA GLY A 91 -2.65 0.13 2.56
C GLY A 91 -2.56 -0.61 3.89
N ASP A 92 -3.63 -1.31 4.25
CA ASP A 92 -3.73 -2.10 5.48
C ASP A 92 -3.14 -3.50 5.24
N PHE A 93 -1.98 -3.75 5.82
CA PHE A 93 -1.29 -5.04 5.72
C PHE A 93 -1.73 -6.05 6.77
N TYR A 94 -2.46 -5.60 7.81
CA TYR A 94 -2.87 -6.41 8.96
C TYR A 94 -1.75 -7.18 9.67
N GLU A 95 -0.49 -6.84 9.39
CA GLU A 95 0.71 -7.44 9.96
C GLU A 95 1.48 -6.40 10.75
N ASN A 96 2.18 -6.87 11.79
CA ASN A 96 3.00 -6.02 12.63
C ASN A 96 4.45 -6.50 12.50
N LEU A 97 5.38 -5.57 12.43
CA LEU A 97 6.81 -5.77 12.65
C LEU A 97 7.16 -5.45 14.10
N HIS A 98 8.42 -5.66 14.46
CA HIS A 98 8.86 -5.33 15.82
C HIS A 98 8.75 -3.82 16.07
N GLY A 99 8.07 -3.43 17.15
CA GLY A 99 7.82 -2.03 17.48
C GLY A 99 6.57 -1.41 16.84
N ASP A 100 5.83 -2.15 16.00
CA ASP A 100 4.58 -1.67 15.38
C ASP A 100 3.39 -1.70 16.35
N ARG A 101 3.52 -2.31 17.53
CA ARG A 101 2.45 -2.40 18.54
C ARG A 101 2.86 -1.80 19.86
N SER A 102 1.89 -1.24 20.57
CA SER A 102 2.08 -0.86 21.98
C SER A 102 2.22 -2.08 22.89
N SER A 103 1.66 -3.23 22.50
CA SER A 103 1.82 -4.49 23.21
C SER A 103 3.04 -5.28 22.71
N ALA A 104 3.64 -6.08 23.61
CA ALA A 104 4.74 -6.99 23.25
C ALA A 104 4.29 -8.22 22.43
N TYR A 105 2.98 -8.39 22.19
CA TYR A 105 2.44 -9.53 21.46
C TYR A 105 2.65 -9.36 19.96
N LEU A 106 3.37 -10.31 19.36
CA LEU A 106 3.63 -10.37 17.92
C LEU A 106 3.23 -11.75 17.39
N ASN A 107 2.47 -11.78 16.29
CA ASN A 107 2.28 -13.03 15.56
C ASN A 107 3.57 -13.36 14.80
N ALA A 108 4.43 -14.20 15.40
CA ALA A 108 5.74 -14.49 14.85
C ALA A 108 5.71 -15.07 13.42
N VAL A 109 4.70 -15.88 13.10
CA VAL A 109 4.58 -16.48 11.75
C VAL A 109 4.19 -15.42 10.72
N GLY A 110 3.14 -14.65 11.01
CA GLY A 110 2.68 -13.57 10.11
C GLY A 110 3.74 -12.49 9.90
N SER A 111 4.39 -12.07 10.99
CA SER A 111 5.47 -11.09 10.97
C SER A 111 6.67 -11.57 10.16
N LYS A 112 7.06 -12.85 10.31
CA LYS A 112 8.15 -13.45 9.53
C LYS A 112 7.81 -13.49 8.03
N ASP A 113 6.62 -13.96 7.67
CA ASP A 113 6.19 -14.02 6.27
C ASP A 113 6.19 -12.63 5.63
N PHE A 114 5.69 -11.63 6.37
CA PHE A 114 5.65 -10.26 5.91
C PHE A 114 7.05 -9.66 5.75
N HIS A 115 7.95 -9.91 6.69
CA HIS A 115 9.35 -9.49 6.58
C HIS A 115 10.06 -10.16 5.39
N CYS A 116 9.84 -11.45 5.17
CA CYS A 116 10.37 -12.16 4.00
C CYS A 116 9.83 -11.57 2.69
N PHE A 117 8.54 -11.21 2.65
CA PHE A 117 7.94 -10.52 1.51
C PHE A 117 8.61 -9.16 1.23
N ILE A 118 8.72 -8.29 2.25
CA ILE A 118 9.37 -6.97 2.12
C ILE A 118 10.81 -7.13 1.60
N SER A 119 11.56 -8.06 2.19
CA SER A 119 12.95 -8.32 1.81
C SER A 119 13.07 -8.89 0.40
N HIS A 120 12.22 -9.84 0.03
CA HIS A 120 12.21 -10.42 -1.32
C HIS A 120 11.92 -9.36 -2.39
N CYS A 121 11.01 -8.43 -2.06
CA CYS A 121 10.62 -7.35 -2.96
C CYS A 121 11.54 -6.12 -2.90
N ASN A 122 12.58 -6.13 -2.04
CA ASN A 122 13.47 -5.00 -1.78
C ASN A 122 12.73 -3.70 -1.47
N LEU A 123 11.70 -3.78 -0.62
CA LEU A 123 10.85 -2.64 -0.29
C LEU A 123 11.33 -1.94 0.98
N VAL A 124 11.23 -0.62 0.97
CA VAL A 124 11.54 0.27 2.09
C VAL A 124 10.29 1.05 2.46
N GLU A 125 10.01 1.13 3.76
CA GLU A 125 8.86 1.86 4.29
C GLU A 125 9.09 3.38 4.23
N TYR A 126 8.12 4.11 3.69
CA TYR A 126 8.03 5.56 3.85
C TYR A 126 7.56 5.90 5.27
N PRO A 127 8.18 6.89 5.93
CA PRO A 127 7.76 7.29 7.26
C PRO A 127 6.33 7.82 7.23
N LEU A 128 5.49 7.30 8.12
CA LEU A 128 4.15 7.83 8.34
C LEU A 128 4.25 9.25 8.92
N ASN A 129 3.65 10.21 8.24
CA ASN A 129 3.62 11.58 8.71
C ASN A 129 2.52 11.76 9.77
N GLY A 130 2.90 12.33 10.92
CA GLY A 130 2.01 12.56 12.05
C GLY A 130 2.09 11.47 13.12
N HIS A 131 1.08 10.61 13.23
CA HIS A 131 0.94 9.66 14.34
C HIS A 131 1.67 8.35 14.08
N ARG A 132 2.26 7.75 15.12
CA ARG A 132 2.98 6.46 15.01
C ARG A 132 2.08 5.26 14.76
N TYR A 133 0.82 5.29 15.18
CA TYR A 133 -0.10 4.15 15.09
C TYR A 133 -1.28 4.48 14.20
N THR A 134 -1.77 3.49 13.47
CA THR A 134 -2.82 3.66 12.46
C THR A 134 -4.14 3.02 12.88
N ARG A 135 -4.09 2.08 13.84
CA ARG A 135 -5.27 1.42 14.41
C ARG A 135 -5.26 1.43 15.93
N PHE A 136 -6.43 1.74 16.48
CA PHE A 136 -6.68 1.84 17.92
C PHE A 136 -7.83 0.89 18.30
N ARG A 137 -7.61 0.01 19.28
CA ARG A 137 -8.62 -0.91 19.83
C ARG A 137 -8.51 -0.91 21.35
N GLY A 138 -9.33 -0.11 22.01
CA GLY A 138 -9.16 0.19 23.43
C GLY A 138 -7.78 0.80 23.66
N GLU A 139 -7.00 0.23 24.58
CA GLU A 139 -5.62 0.64 24.87
C GLU A 139 -4.58 0.02 23.92
N SER A 140 -4.98 -0.94 23.08
CA SER A 140 -4.07 -1.54 22.10
C SER A 140 -3.95 -0.63 20.87
N MET A 141 -2.72 -0.28 20.54
CA MET A 141 -2.37 0.51 19.35
C MET A 141 -1.50 -0.33 18.42
N SER A 142 -1.73 -0.24 17.12
CA SER A 142 -0.94 -0.93 16.11
C SER A 142 -0.73 -0.08 14.86
N HIS A 143 0.46 -0.19 14.27
CA HIS A 143 0.83 0.37 12.98
C HIS A 143 0.72 -0.74 11.94
N ILE A 144 -0.41 -0.77 11.23
CA ILE A 144 -0.70 -1.81 10.22
C ILE A 144 -0.95 -1.23 8.83
N ASP A 145 -1.21 0.07 8.75
CA ASP A 145 -1.26 0.78 7.49
C ASP A 145 0.16 1.26 7.18
N LYS A 146 0.71 0.82 6.05
CA LYS A 146 2.09 1.13 5.65
C LYS A 146 2.12 1.66 4.22
N ALA A 147 3.18 2.41 3.91
CA ALA A 147 3.56 2.73 2.54
C ALA A 147 4.96 2.17 2.30
N LEU A 148 5.06 1.17 1.43
CA LEU A 148 6.30 0.48 1.08
C LEU A 148 6.65 0.81 -0.37
N ALA A 149 7.91 1.03 -0.69
CA ALA A 149 8.32 1.26 -2.06
C ALA A 149 9.72 0.75 -2.37
N ALA A 150 9.96 0.46 -3.64
CA ALA A 150 11.30 0.15 -4.13
C ALA A 150 12.26 1.35 -3.97
N LEU A 151 13.56 1.10 -3.89
CA LEU A 151 14.56 2.14 -3.63
C LEU A 151 14.54 3.25 -4.71
N GLU A 152 14.28 2.88 -5.95
CA GLU A 152 14.15 3.81 -7.08
C GLU A 152 13.04 4.83 -6.86
N CYS A 153 11.93 4.41 -6.24
CA CYS A 153 10.86 5.31 -5.86
C CYS A 153 11.30 6.31 -4.80
N HIS A 154 12.05 5.87 -3.78
CA HIS A 154 12.61 6.75 -2.74
C HIS A 154 13.60 7.76 -3.30
N LEU A 155 14.42 7.36 -4.27
CA LEU A 155 15.34 8.27 -4.95
C LEU A 155 14.60 9.29 -5.82
N GLN A 156 13.51 8.86 -6.46
CA GLN A 156 12.71 9.73 -7.31
C GLN A 156 11.81 10.70 -6.53
N PHE A 157 11.30 10.25 -5.38
CA PHE A 157 10.37 10.98 -4.52
C PHE A 157 10.84 10.93 -3.06
N PRO A 158 11.94 11.63 -2.72
CA PRO A 158 12.49 11.62 -1.37
C PRO A 158 11.59 12.36 -0.36
N ASP A 159 10.86 13.37 -0.83
CA ASP A 159 9.99 14.21 -0.01
C ASP A 159 8.52 13.72 -0.01
N LEU A 160 8.29 12.48 -0.46
CA LEU A 160 6.95 11.89 -0.50
C LEU A 160 6.37 11.79 0.92
N LEU A 161 5.15 12.31 1.11
CA LEU A 161 4.47 12.25 2.40
C LEU A 161 3.36 11.22 2.37
N TYR A 162 3.42 10.30 3.34
CA TYR A 162 2.39 9.29 3.57
C TYR A 162 1.49 9.68 4.74
N TYR A 163 0.18 9.62 4.53
CA TYR A 163 -0.84 9.92 5.54
C TYR A 163 -1.89 8.83 5.62
N VAL A 164 -2.43 8.62 6.82
CA VAL A 164 -3.58 7.74 7.06
C VAL A 164 -4.74 8.58 7.58
N THR A 165 -5.89 8.52 6.91
CA THR A 165 -7.09 9.22 7.36
C THR A 165 -7.94 8.34 8.29
N PRO A 166 -8.42 8.86 9.43
CA PRO A 166 -9.34 8.12 10.30
C PRO A 166 -10.65 7.77 9.59
N GLY A 167 -11.15 6.54 9.77
CA GLY A 167 -12.52 6.15 9.39
C GLY A 167 -12.71 5.62 7.97
N ALA A 168 -11.66 5.57 7.15
CA ALA A 168 -11.66 4.81 5.90
C ALA A 168 -10.21 4.45 5.57
N CYS A 169 -9.97 3.25 5.04
CA CYS A 169 -8.73 2.89 4.38
C CYS A 169 -8.66 3.66 3.03
N ARG A 170 -8.65 5.00 3.13
CA ARG A 170 -8.45 5.92 2.02
C ARG A 170 -6.96 6.13 1.95
N ILE A 171 -6.37 5.35 1.07
CA ILE A 171 -5.00 5.53 0.63
C ILE A 171 -5.05 6.71 -0.35
N THR A 172 -4.84 7.91 0.15
CA THR A 172 -4.52 9.03 -0.72
C THR A 172 -3.01 8.98 -0.91
N ILE A 173 -2.55 8.48 -2.05
CA ILE A 173 -1.17 8.72 -2.47
C ILE A 173 -1.15 10.16 -2.97
N GLY A 174 -1.09 11.07 -2.00
CA GLY A 174 -1.02 12.51 -2.22
C GLY A 174 0.38 12.93 -2.63
N CYS A 175 0.99 12.20 -3.57
CA CYS A 175 2.27 12.54 -4.19
C CYS A 175 2.36 12.00 -5.63
N PHE A 176 1.22 11.95 -6.30
CA PHE A 176 1.17 12.37 -7.68
C PHE A 176 0.27 13.58 -7.71
#